data_AF-A0A9D4UGT5-F1
#
_entry.id   AF-A0A9D4UGT5-F1
#
_cell.length_a   1.000
_cell.length_b   1.000
_cell.length_c   1.000
_cell.angle_alpha   90.00
_cell.angle_beta   90.00
_cell.angle_gamma   90.00
#
_symmetry.space_group_name_H-M   'P 1'
#
loop_
_entity.id
_entity.type
_entity.pdbx_description
1 polymer ?
#
loop_
_entity_poly.entity_id
_entity_poly.type
_entity_poly.pdbx_seq_one_letter_code
_entity_poly.pdbx_strand_id
1 'polypeptide(L)'
;MIEAPEDRLGGNEVTNHGSELATWENLCMSLRFSDVWHHEGFARERDSLLFTRSGRRIGGTNLSHIDRMYISDMLGDRGGSIGIMAGTCMSDHFLVVLVLAVGDRCFSQSLRIPQSVQIDESLAERVEEIWKLSQDSLGREPSVLQRASCISVPFSVESAAHTDSRDRA
;
A
#
# COMPACT_ATOMS: atom_id res chain seq x y z
N MET A 1 -1.13 5.41 9.68
CA MET A 1 -1.80 5.62 8.39
C MET A 1 -2.91 6.62 8.60
N ILE A 2 -3.23 7.46 7.62
CA ILE A 2 -4.35 8.42 7.77
C ILE A 2 -5.65 7.66 7.51
N GLU A 3 -6.38 7.34 8.56
CA GLU A 3 -7.67 6.62 8.50
C GLU A 3 -8.80 7.58 8.88
N ALA A 4 -9.92 7.50 8.16
CA ALA A 4 -11.15 8.21 8.46
C ALA A 4 -12.20 7.24 9.04
N PRO A 5 -13.18 7.73 9.82
CA PRO A 5 -14.23 6.87 10.37
C PRO A 5 -14.99 6.06 9.32
N GLU A 6 -15.14 6.61 8.11
CA GLU A 6 -15.85 5.96 6.99
C GLU A 6 -15.11 4.74 6.45
N ASP A 7 -13.83 4.60 6.77
CA ASP A 7 -13.01 3.46 6.39
C ASP A 7 -13.32 2.20 7.20
N ARG A 8 -14.24 2.27 8.18
CA ARG A 8 -14.61 1.14 9.02
C ARG A 8 -16.12 0.94 9.01
N LEU A 9 -16.55 -0.31 8.90
CA LEU A 9 -17.95 -0.68 9.01
C LEU A 9 -18.11 -1.92 9.90
N GLY A 10 -18.77 -1.71 11.03
CA GLY A 10 -18.98 -2.74 12.05
C GLY A 10 -17.73 -3.04 12.89
N GLY A 11 -17.91 -3.75 13.99
CA GLY A 11 -16.80 -4.09 14.89
C GLY A 11 -16.22 -2.89 15.64
N ASN A 12 -14.89 -2.75 15.63
CA ASN A 12 -14.18 -1.68 16.33
C ASN A 12 -13.89 -0.51 15.38
N GLU A 13 -14.56 0.62 15.63
CA GLU A 13 -14.51 1.85 14.84
C GLU A 13 -13.32 2.76 15.22
N VAL A 14 -12.43 2.33 16.12
CA VAL A 14 -11.22 3.09 16.47
C VAL A 14 -10.29 3.17 15.26
N THR A 15 -10.05 4.40 14.79
CA THR A 15 -9.06 4.76 13.78
C THR A 15 -7.72 5.13 14.44
N ASN A 16 -6.66 5.25 13.64
CA ASN A 16 -5.38 5.79 14.13
C ASN A 16 -5.59 7.22 14.66
N HIS A 17 -5.06 7.49 15.85
CA HIS A 17 -5.26 8.76 16.54
C HIS A 17 -4.00 9.18 17.31
N GLY A 18 -4.00 10.39 17.85
CA GLY A 18 -2.93 10.89 18.72
C GLY A 18 -1.59 11.05 18.00
N SER A 19 -0.51 10.65 18.68
CA SER A 19 0.87 10.80 18.18
C SER A 19 1.14 10.01 16.91
N GLU A 20 0.50 8.86 16.75
CA GLU A 20 0.64 8.06 15.54
C GLU A 20 0.08 8.82 14.33
N LEU A 21 -1.18 9.26 14.40
CA LEU A 21 -1.82 10.02 13.32
C LEU A 21 -0.99 11.26 12.95
N ALA A 22 -0.58 12.05 13.95
CA ALA A 22 0.24 13.23 13.73
C ALA A 22 1.58 12.91 13.03
N THR A 23 2.20 11.77 13.34
CA THR A 23 3.44 11.35 12.67
C THR A 23 3.19 11.00 11.21
N TRP A 24 2.09 10.31 10.91
CA TRP A 24 1.71 9.98 9.54
C TRP A 24 1.36 11.21 8.71
N GLU A 25 0.64 12.17 9.28
CA GLU A 25 0.33 13.44 8.63
C GLU A 25 1.61 14.23 8.32
N ASN A 26 2.51 14.36 9.30
CA ASN A 26 3.79 15.04 9.12
C ASN A 26 4.65 14.39 8.03
N LEU A 27 4.69 13.05 7.98
CA LEU A 27 5.40 12.31 6.95
C LEU A 27 4.82 12.58 5.55
N CYS A 28 3.49 12.50 5.40
CA CYS A 28 2.81 12.75 4.14
C CYS A 28 3.05 14.20 3.65
N MET A 29 2.96 15.18 4.56
CA MET A 29 3.25 16.58 4.24
C MET A 29 4.72 16.80 3.84
N SER A 30 5.66 16.20 4.58
CA SER A 30 7.10 16.38 4.35
C SER A 30 7.53 15.78 3.01
N LEU A 31 6.97 14.63 2.64
CA LEU A 31 7.28 13.93 1.40
C LEU A 31 6.36 14.34 0.24
N ARG A 32 5.37 15.20 0.49
CA ARG A 32 4.33 15.59 -0.47
C ARG A 32 3.65 14.38 -1.10
N PHE A 33 3.23 13.48 -0.23
CA PHE A 33 2.45 12.31 -0.59
C PHE A 33 0.98 12.54 -0.27
N SER A 34 0.13 12.13 -1.21
CA SER A 34 -1.32 12.19 -1.09
C SER A 34 -1.93 10.79 -1.19
N ASP A 35 -3.02 10.55 -0.48
CA ASP A 35 -3.77 9.31 -0.60
C ASP A 35 -4.46 9.23 -1.97
N VAL A 36 -4.10 8.23 -2.77
CA VAL A 36 -4.63 8.05 -4.13
C VAL A 36 -6.13 7.86 -4.13
N TRP A 37 -6.69 7.23 -3.09
CA TRP A 37 -8.13 6.97 -3.01
C TRP A 37 -8.97 8.25 -3.01
N HIS A 38 -8.41 9.34 -2.49
CA HIS A 38 -9.05 10.64 -2.36
C HIS A 38 -8.48 11.69 -3.34
N HIS A 39 -7.54 11.29 -4.22
CA HIS A 39 -6.84 12.21 -5.10
C HIS A 39 -7.66 12.54 -6.36
N GLU A 40 -7.85 13.82 -6.66
CA GLU A 40 -8.71 14.29 -7.77
C GLU A 40 -8.26 13.79 -9.16
N GLY A 41 -6.96 13.59 -9.35
CA GLY A 41 -6.40 13.03 -10.58
C GLY A 41 -6.72 11.55 -10.83
N PHE A 42 -7.30 10.84 -9.86
CA PHE A 42 -7.56 9.40 -9.97
C PHE A 42 -9.06 9.09 -9.98
N ALA A 43 -9.49 8.32 -10.98
CA ALA A 43 -10.85 7.80 -11.04
C ALA A 43 -10.97 6.49 -10.24
N ARG A 44 -12.09 6.30 -9.54
CA ARG A 44 -12.44 4.99 -8.97
C ARG A 44 -12.92 4.05 -10.06
N GLU A 45 -12.39 2.83 -10.08
CA GLU A 45 -12.89 1.79 -10.97
C GLU A 45 -14.36 1.44 -10.66
N ARG A 46 -15.16 1.18 -11.70
CA ARG A 46 -16.62 1.03 -11.57
C ARG A 46 -17.04 -0.11 -10.65
N ASP A 47 -16.29 -1.20 -10.68
CA ASP A 47 -16.56 -2.41 -9.90
C ASP A 47 -15.65 -2.52 -8.67
N SER A 48 -15.04 -1.40 -8.26
CA SER A 48 -14.21 -1.34 -7.07
C SER A 48 -15.04 -1.58 -5.82
N LEU A 49 -14.54 -2.43 -4.93
CA LEU A 49 -15.05 -2.49 -3.56
C LEU A 49 -14.76 -1.18 -2.82
N LEU A 50 -15.43 -0.97 -1.69
CA LEU A 50 -15.19 0.17 -0.80
C LEU A 50 -14.19 -0.14 0.32
N PHE A 51 -14.01 -1.42 0.63
CA PHE A 51 -13.17 -1.86 1.75
C PHE A 51 -12.13 -2.85 1.26
N THR A 52 -10.92 -2.76 1.80
CA THR A 52 -9.79 -3.62 1.45
C THR A 52 -9.64 -4.82 2.34
N ARG A 53 -10.43 -4.92 3.41
CA ARG A 53 -10.42 -6.08 4.30
C ARG A 53 -11.81 -6.45 4.78
N SER A 54 -12.07 -7.75 4.89
CA SER A 54 -13.27 -8.31 5.49
C SER A 54 -12.95 -9.34 6.59
N GLY A 55 -13.11 -8.93 7.85
CA GLY A 55 -13.01 -9.82 9.00
C GLY A 55 -14.36 -10.51 9.27
N ARG A 56 -14.44 -11.83 9.05
CA ARG A 56 -15.60 -12.62 9.48
C ARG A 56 -15.46 -12.92 10.97
N ARG A 57 -16.30 -12.32 11.81
CA ARG A 57 -16.42 -12.65 13.24
C ARG A 57 -17.81 -13.18 13.55
N ILE A 58 -17.92 -13.89 14.67
CA ILE A 58 -19.19 -14.47 15.15
C ILE A 58 -20.28 -13.40 15.36
N GLY A 59 -19.89 -12.13 15.60
CA GLY A 59 -20.80 -10.99 15.77
C GLY A 59 -21.14 -10.20 14.50
N GLY A 60 -20.78 -10.69 13.31
CA GLY A 60 -21.04 -10.01 12.03
C GLY A 60 -19.77 -9.73 11.21
N THR A 61 -19.97 -9.13 10.04
CA THR A 61 -18.88 -8.75 9.13
C THR A 61 -18.26 -7.43 9.59
N ASN A 62 -16.96 -7.44 9.88
CA ASN A 62 -16.17 -6.22 10.08
C ASN A 62 -15.46 -5.89 8.77
N LEU A 63 -15.79 -4.76 8.16
CA LEU A 63 -15.13 -4.29 6.95
C LEU A 63 -14.23 -3.10 7.29
N SER A 64 -13.03 -3.08 6.72
CA SER A 64 -12.10 -1.98 6.93
C SER A 64 -11.29 -1.66 5.67
N HIS A 65 -11.08 -0.39 5.38
CA HIS A 65 -10.22 0.11 4.32
C HIS A 65 -8.87 0.56 4.90
N ILE A 66 -7.98 -0.42 5.04
CA ILE A 66 -6.68 -0.25 5.70
C ILE A 66 -5.48 -0.46 4.77
N ASP A 67 -5.67 -1.04 3.59
CA ASP A 67 -4.63 -1.06 2.56
C ASP A 67 -4.71 0.21 1.71
N ARG A 68 -3.69 1.07 1.79
CA ARG A 68 -3.66 2.38 1.08
C ARG A 68 -2.46 2.51 0.17
N MET A 69 -2.65 3.26 -0.91
CA MET A 69 -1.57 3.70 -1.78
C MET A 69 -1.42 5.21 -1.68
N TYR A 70 -0.21 5.65 -1.37
CA TYR A 70 0.17 7.06 -1.35
C TYR A 70 1.02 7.37 -2.58
N ILE A 71 0.80 8.55 -3.17
CA ILE A 71 1.45 8.97 -4.40
C ILE A 71 2.05 10.35 -4.24
N SER A 72 3.20 10.60 -4.87
CA SER A 72 3.78 11.93 -4.94
C SER A 72 3.07 12.80 -5.97
N ASP A 73 3.16 14.12 -5.80
CA ASP A 73 2.60 15.09 -6.73
C ASP A 73 3.02 14.84 -8.19
N MET A 74 4.28 14.45 -8.42
CA MET A 74 4.82 14.10 -9.76
C MET A 74 4.02 13.00 -10.47
N LEU A 75 3.56 12.01 -9.72
CA LEU A 75 2.72 10.92 -10.25
C LEU A 75 1.23 11.27 -10.14
N GLY A 76 0.84 12.11 -9.18
CA GLY A 76 -0.48 12.71 -9.03
C GLY A 76 -0.94 13.45 -10.27
N ASP A 77 -0.06 14.28 -10.85
CA ASP A 77 -0.30 15.08 -12.06
C ASP A 77 -0.58 14.23 -13.31
N ARG A 78 -0.14 12.96 -13.33
CA ARG A 78 -0.44 12.05 -14.45
C ARG A 78 -1.87 11.56 -14.39
N GLY A 79 -2.41 11.42 -13.18
CA GLY A 79 -3.69 10.77 -12.93
C GLY A 79 -3.71 9.28 -13.30
N GLY A 80 -4.90 8.70 -13.25
CA GLY A 80 -5.10 7.28 -13.51
C GLY A 80 -6.39 6.74 -12.92
N SER A 81 -6.40 5.46 -12.58
CA SER A 81 -7.48 4.83 -11.82
C SER A 81 -6.97 4.02 -10.63
N ILE A 82 -7.82 3.92 -9.60
CA ILE A 82 -7.62 3.07 -8.44
C ILE A 82 -8.86 2.21 -8.24
N GLY A 83 -8.65 0.94 -7.90
CA GLY A 83 -9.71 -0.01 -7.66
C GLY A 83 -9.34 -1.05 -6.62
N ILE A 84 -10.34 -1.55 -5.91
CA ILE A 84 -10.22 -2.68 -4.99
C ILE A 84 -10.91 -3.87 -5.64
N MET A 85 -10.11 -4.88 -5.98
CA MET A 85 -10.58 -6.04 -6.73
C MET A 85 -11.17 -7.12 -5.81
N ALA A 86 -12.41 -7.51 -6.10
CA ALA A 86 -13.05 -8.66 -5.47
C ALA A 86 -12.54 -9.98 -6.07
N GLY A 87 -12.65 -11.09 -5.31
CA GLY A 87 -12.46 -12.44 -5.85
C GLY A 87 -11.09 -13.07 -5.63
N THR A 88 -10.21 -12.45 -4.85
CA THR A 88 -8.96 -13.09 -4.40
C THR A 88 -9.25 -13.96 -3.16
N CYS A 89 -9.16 -15.28 -3.28
CA CYS A 89 -9.69 -16.22 -2.27
C CYS A 89 -8.75 -16.53 -1.10
N MET A 90 -7.56 -15.93 -1.03
CA MET A 90 -6.47 -16.43 -0.18
C MET A 90 -6.23 -15.64 1.11
N SER A 91 -6.91 -14.51 1.31
CA SER A 91 -6.75 -13.64 2.48
C SER A 91 -8.08 -13.00 2.87
N ASP A 92 -8.16 -12.47 4.10
CA ASP A 92 -9.19 -11.53 4.51
C ASP A 92 -9.00 -10.14 3.88
N HIS A 93 -7.86 -9.90 3.22
CA HIS A 93 -7.55 -8.71 2.43
C HIS A 93 -7.91 -8.88 0.94
N PHE A 94 -8.42 -7.79 0.36
CA PHE A 94 -8.69 -7.59 -1.06
C PHE A 94 -7.54 -6.82 -1.71
N LEU A 95 -7.31 -7.07 -2.99
CA LEU A 95 -6.22 -6.45 -3.73
C LEU A 95 -6.54 -4.99 -4.09
N VAL A 96 -5.64 -4.06 -3.76
CA VAL A 96 -5.67 -2.68 -4.25
C VAL A 96 -4.86 -2.60 -5.54
N VAL A 97 -5.48 -2.12 -6.61
CA VAL A 97 -4.88 -1.96 -7.93
C VAL A 97 -4.82 -0.48 -8.28
N LEU A 98 -3.62 -0.03 -8.64
CA LEU A 98 -3.36 1.32 -9.13
C LEU A 98 -2.92 1.24 -10.59
N VAL A 99 -3.63 1.96 -11.46
CA VAL A 99 -3.30 2.11 -12.87
C VAL A 99 -2.96 3.57 -13.11
N LEU A 100 -1.73 3.84 -13.55
CA LEU A 100 -1.30 5.19 -13.90
C LEU A 100 -1.60 5.46 -15.37
N ALA A 101 -2.13 6.64 -15.69
CA ALA A 101 -2.32 7.03 -17.08
C ALA A 101 -0.98 7.06 -17.81
N VAL A 102 -0.88 6.36 -18.94
CA VAL A 102 0.34 6.33 -19.76
C VAL A 102 0.53 7.73 -20.38
N GLY A 103 1.64 8.39 -20.05
CA GLY A 103 2.09 9.56 -20.78
C GLY A 103 3.23 9.20 -21.72
N ASP A 104 3.52 10.04 -22.71
CA ASP A 104 4.65 9.89 -23.67
C ASP A 104 6.03 9.76 -23.00
N ARG A 105 6.12 10.04 -21.69
CA ARG A 105 7.33 9.84 -20.89
C ARG A 105 7.29 8.46 -20.23
N CYS A 106 7.88 7.48 -20.90
CA CYS A 106 8.20 6.18 -20.31
C CYS A 106 9.21 6.40 -19.18
N PHE A 107 8.77 6.27 -17.93
CA PHE A 107 9.68 6.23 -16.78
C PHE A 107 10.30 4.84 -16.70
N SER A 108 11.33 4.61 -17.52
CA SER A 108 12.25 3.48 -17.33
C SER A 108 13.30 3.87 -16.29
N GLN A 109 12.88 4.03 -15.03
CA GLN A 109 13.80 4.06 -13.92
C GLN A 109 13.32 3.07 -12.87
N SER A 110 14.26 2.24 -12.39
CA SER A 110 14.08 1.51 -11.14
C SER A 110 13.83 2.55 -10.05
N LEU A 111 12.58 2.71 -9.64
CA LEU A 111 12.18 3.58 -8.54
C LEU A 111 12.65 2.92 -7.24
N ARG A 112 13.95 3.04 -6.96
CA ARG A 112 14.49 2.75 -5.64
C ARG A 112 13.89 3.78 -4.69
N ILE A 113 13.38 3.33 -3.55
CA ILE A 113 12.93 4.22 -2.46
C ILE A 113 14.06 5.24 -2.21
N PRO A 114 13.83 6.54 -2.42
CA PRO A 114 14.87 7.55 -2.25
C PRO A 114 15.43 7.48 -0.84
N GLN A 115 16.73 7.70 -0.66
CA GLN A 115 17.32 7.77 0.69
C GLN A 115 16.69 8.87 1.55
N SER A 116 16.08 9.89 0.93
CA SER A 116 15.30 10.90 1.65
C SER A 116 13.99 10.38 2.25
N VAL A 117 13.50 9.22 1.80
CA VAL A 117 12.38 8.48 2.39
C VAL A 117 12.87 7.45 3.40
N GLN A 118 14.18 7.12 3.41
CA GLN A 118 14.74 6.37 4.53
C GLN A 118 14.61 7.26 5.76
N ILE A 119 13.71 6.82 6.62
CA ILE A 119 13.39 7.43 7.90
C ILE A 119 14.71 7.59 8.66
N ASP A 120 14.96 8.78 9.19
CA ASP A 120 16.11 9.12 10.04
C ASP A 120 16.39 7.97 11.01
N GLU A 121 17.66 7.59 11.18
CA GLU A 121 18.07 6.47 12.03
C GLU A 121 17.58 6.65 13.48
N SER A 122 17.41 7.91 13.92
CA SER A 122 16.80 8.26 15.21
C SER A 122 15.31 7.94 15.32
N LEU A 123 14.57 7.97 14.21
CA LEU A 123 13.17 7.58 14.16
C LEU A 123 13.03 6.05 14.08
N ALA A 124 14.04 5.34 13.57
CA ALA A 124 14.05 3.88 13.55
C ALA A 124 14.03 3.30 14.97
N GLU A 125 14.84 3.84 15.89
CA GLU A 125 14.81 3.45 17.31
C GLU A 125 13.43 3.67 17.92
N ARG A 126 12.80 4.82 17.64
CA ARG A 126 11.48 5.16 18.20
C ARG A 126 10.36 4.27 17.64
N VAL A 127 10.44 3.89 16.37
CA VAL A 127 9.52 2.91 15.76
C VAL A 127 9.71 1.53 16.37
N GLU A 128 10.95 1.12 16.65
CA GLU A 128 11.26 -0.15 17.30
C GLU A 128 10.73 -0.20 18.74
N GLU A 129 10.82 0.89 19.49
CA GLU A 129 10.22 1.02 20.83
C GLU A 129 8.69 0.87 20.78
N ILE A 130 8.01 1.58 19.90
CA ILE A 130 6.55 1.45 19.72
C ILE A 130 6.18 0.00 19.39
N TRP A 131 6.95 -0.64 18.50
CA TRP A 131 6.73 -2.03 18.12
C TRP A 131 6.89 -3.00 19.30
N LYS A 132 7.96 -2.86 20.09
CA LYS A 132 8.19 -3.66 21.30
C LYS A 132 7.06 -3.49 22.32
N LEU A 133 6.66 -2.24 22.58
CA LEU A 133 5.54 -1.91 23.48
C LEU A 133 4.22 -2.53 23.01
N SER A 134 3.98 -2.57 21.69
CA SER A 134 2.79 -3.20 21.10
C SER A 134 2.79 -4.73 21.21
N GLN A 135 3.97 -5.37 21.20
CA GLN A 135 4.09 -6.83 21.38
C GLN A 135 3.90 -7.25 22.84
N ASP A 136 4.45 -6.46 23.78
CA ASP A 136 4.30 -6.71 25.22
C ASP A 136 2.84 -6.55 25.67
N SER A 137 2.11 -5.59 25.10
CA SER A 137 0.68 -5.36 25.37
C SER A 137 -0.25 -6.43 24.75
N LEU A 138 0.26 -7.32 23.89
CA LEU A 138 -0.45 -8.45 23.31
C LEU A 138 -0.04 -9.82 23.87
N GLY A 139 0.87 -9.88 24.85
CA GLY A 139 1.23 -11.11 25.57
C GLY A 139 1.69 -12.26 24.67
N ARG A 140 2.40 -11.96 23.56
CA ARG A 140 2.81 -12.97 22.58
C ARG A 140 4.28 -13.34 22.78
N GLU A 141 4.52 -14.53 23.33
CA GLU A 141 5.84 -15.14 23.50
C GLU A 141 6.67 -15.12 22.19
N PRO A 142 7.94 -14.65 22.22
CA PRO A 142 8.73 -14.34 21.02
C PRO A 142 9.43 -15.56 20.43
N SER A 143 8.68 -16.57 19.96
CA SER A 143 9.28 -17.82 19.45
C SER A 143 9.05 -18.14 17.96
N VAL A 144 8.44 -17.25 17.16
CA VAL A 144 8.08 -17.61 15.76
C VAL A 144 8.70 -16.72 14.66
N LEU A 145 9.36 -15.60 14.97
CA LEU A 145 9.83 -14.66 13.93
C LEU A 145 11.35 -14.63 13.73
N GLN A 146 11.97 -15.78 13.51
CA GLN A 146 13.34 -15.85 13.00
C GLN A 146 13.45 -16.33 11.53
N ARG A 147 12.36 -16.36 10.77
CA ARG A 147 12.37 -16.83 9.36
C ARG A 147 11.56 -15.98 8.36
N ALA A 148 11.51 -14.66 8.54
CA ALA A 148 11.01 -13.75 7.49
C ALA A 148 12.13 -12.94 6.81
N SER A 149 13.40 -13.29 7.03
CA SER A 149 14.52 -12.85 6.20
C SER A 149 14.72 -13.88 5.09
N CYS A 150 14.10 -13.64 3.92
CA CYS A 150 14.37 -14.22 2.59
C CYS A 150 13.07 -14.48 1.82
N ILE A 151 12.43 -13.41 1.31
CA ILE A 151 11.66 -13.51 0.06
C ILE A 151 12.20 -12.42 -0.86
N SER A 152 13.44 -12.60 -1.30
CA SER A 152 13.94 -11.99 -2.53
C SER A 152 13.63 -12.99 -3.65
N VAL A 153 12.50 -12.79 -4.34
CA VAL A 153 12.22 -13.52 -5.57
C VAL A 153 13.07 -12.92 -6.70
N PRO A 154 13.93 -13.69 -7.38
CA PRO A 154 14.66 -13.18 -8.54
C PRO A 154 13.70 -13.04 -9.72
N PHE A 155 13.62 -11.84 -10.29
CA PHE A 155 12.88 -11.54 -11.50
C PHE A 155 13.72 -11.97 -12.72
N SER A 156 13.42 -13.14 -13.30
CA SER A 156 13.95 -13.55 -14.60
C SER A 156 13.03 -13.06 -15.71
N VAL A 157 13.52 -12.15 -16.56
CA VAL A 157 12.86 -11.78 -17.82
C VAL A 157 13.36 -12.73 -18.90
N GLU A 158 12.52 -13.67 -19.32
CA GLU A 158 12.71 -14.34 -20.62
C GLU A 158 12.22 -13.40 -21.72
N SER A 159 13.16 -12.88 -22.50
CA SER A 159 12.91 -12.17 -23.75
C SER A 159 12.80 -13.20 -24.88
N ALA A 160 11.59 -13.41 -25.41
CA ALA A 160 11.39 -14.14 -26.66
C ALA A 160 11.21 -13.14 -27.80
N ALA A 161 12.27 -13.02 -28.60
CA ALA A 161 12.36 -12.16 -29.77
C ALA A 161 11.30 -12.52 -30.84
N HIS A 162 10.58 -11.50 -31.29
CA HIS A 162 9.74 -11.54 -32.48
C HIS A 162 10.64 -11.58 -33.72
N THR A 163 10.61 -12.67 -34.48
CA THR A 163 11.33 -12.78 -35.76
C THR A 163 10.49 -12.14 -36.85
N ASP A 164 10.87 -10.91 -37.22
CA ASP A 164 10.45 -10.26 -38.46
C ASP A 164 11.19 -10.94 -39.62
N SER A 165 10.44 -11.49 -40.59
CA SER A 165 11.00 -12.02 -41.83
C SER A 165 10.24 -11.42 -43.02
N ARG A 166 10.71 -10.26 -43.46
CA ARG A 166 10.59 -9.79 -44.84
C ARG A 166 11.99 -9.74 -45.43
N ASP A 167 12.30 -10.63 -46.38
CA ASP A 167 12.63 -10.23 -47.76
C ASP A 167 13.04 -11.41 -48.66
N ARG A 168 12.42 -11.41 -49.85
CA ARG A 168 12.97 -11.67 -51.19
C ARG A 168 13.75 -12.97 -51.45
N ALA A 169 13.13 -13.85 -52.25
CA ALA A 169 13.49 -14.07 -53.66
C ALA A 169 12.30 -14.69 -54.40
#